data_AF-A0ABD5IY50-F1
#
_entry.id   AF-A0ABD5IY50-F1
#
_cell.length_a   1.000
_cell.length_b   1.000
_cell.length_c   1.000
_cell.angle_alpha   90.00
_cell.angle_beta   90.00
_cell.angle_gamma   90.00
#
_symmetry.space_group_name_H-M   'P 1'
#
loop_
_entity.id
_entity.type
_entity.pdbx_description
1 polymer ?
#
loop_
_entity_poly.entity_id
_entity_poly.type
_entity_poly.pdbx_seq_one_letter_code
_entity_poly.pdbx_strand_id
1 'polypeptide(L)'
;MVAISIEVMKPEPNIHYELVNEAGNERVYQVSLYNEDDSSIENIRDLLINFLTLKNEFPTYIYFEAFDDFDEDLKFHGVDFQILKLGQIENKKKNFSPIFKVKAQNIEELRTVVDQTYNFAIATLPYYITFTSNLNFDLRKWTFPEQVAIPKFDFTSPTSYIWIGYDGLFFELITNEARYLDSSGFIKELPRYVEVVEVIESYS
;
A
#
# COMPACT_ATOMS: atom_id res chain seq x y z
N MET A 1 8.10 -4.20 22.27
CA MET A 1 7.70 -2.84 21.83
C MET A 1 8.39 -2.64 20.50
N VAL A 2 7.68 -2.17 19.47
CA VAL A 2 8.26 -1.95 18.14
C VAL A 2 8.56 -0.46 18.01
N ALA A 3 9.82 -0.10 17.85
CA ALA A 3 10.26 1.27 17.69
C ALA A 3 10.16 1.68 16.21
N ILE A 4 9.48 2.79 15.93
CA ILE A 4 9.30 3.30 14.56
C ILE A 4 9.76 4.76 14.44
N SER A 5 10.08 5.15 13.21
CA SER A 5 10.12 6.53 12.77
C SER A 5 8.93 6.80 11.84
N ILE A 6 8.45 8.05 11.87
CA ILE A 6 7.42 8.53 10.95
C ILE A 6 8.00 9.72 10.21
N GLU A 7 8.07 9.63 8.89
CA GLU A 7 8.38 10.78 8.05
C GLU A 7 7.08 11.36 7.49
N VAL A 8 6.84 12.64 7.77
CA VAL A 8 5.74 13.42 7.20
C VAL A 8 6.26 14.05 5.93
N MET A 9 5.77 13.55 4.80
CA MET A 9 6.19 13.98 3.48
C MET A 9 5.16 14.92 2.88
N LYS A 10 5.61 15.82 2.01
CA LYS A 10 4.69 16.53 1.13
C LYS A 10 4.06 15.54 0.15
N PRO A 11 2.76 15.66 -0.15
CA PRO A 11 2.13 14.96 -1.26
C PRO A 11 2.67 15.54 -2.58
N GLU A 12 3.87 15.14 -2.97
CA GLU A 12 4.47 15.47 -4.25
C GLU A 12 4.28 14.30 -5.23
N PRO A 13 4.35 14.55 -6.56
CA PRO A 13 4.25 13.49 -7.55
C PRO A 13 5.27 12.39 -7.28
N ASN A 14 4.79 11.24 -6.82
CA ASN A 14 5.61 10.06 -6.60
C ASN A 14 5.73 9.29 -7.92
N ILE A 15 6.87 8.64 -8.14
CA ILE A 15 7.04 7.73 -9.27
C ILE A 15 6.18 6.46 -9.14
N HIS A 16 5.66 6.17 -7.95
CA HIS A 16 4.92 4.95 -7.61
C HIS A 16 3.41 5.10 -7.62
N TYR A 17 2.89 6.31 -7.55
CA TYR A 17 1.44 6.58 -7.60
C TYR A 17 1.19 8.00 -8.08
N GLU A 18 0.00 8.24 -8.62
CA GLU A 18 -0.48 9.57 -9.00
C GLU A 18 -1.62 9.98 -8.09
N LEU A 19 -1.55 11.19 -7.55
CA LEU A 19 -2.68 11.79 -6.83
C LEU A 19 -3.59 12.49 -7.84
N VAL A 20 -4.89 12.22 -7.78
CA VAL A 20 -5.88 12.84 -8.67
C VAL A 20 -7.06 13.37 -7.87
N ASN A 21 -7.69 14.42 -8.38
CA ASN A 21 -8.81 15.12 -7.71
C ASN A 21 -8.45 15.57 -6.28
N GLU A 22 -7.23 16.10 -6.11
CA GLU A 22 -6.69 16.54 -4.84
C GLU A 22 -7.53 17.68 -4.22
N ALA A 23 -7.73 17.61 -2.90
CA ALA A 23 -8.33 18.64 -2.07
C ALA A 23 -7.29 19.67 -1.56
N GLY A 24 -6.00 19.37 -1.69
CA GLY A 24 -4.88 20.23 -1.27
C GLY A 24 -4.54 20.12 0.22
N ASN A 25 -5.10 19.13 0.91
CA ASN A 25 -4.86 18.84 2.32
C ASN A 25 -4.35 17.42 2.55
N GLU A 26 -3.98 16.70 1.50
CA GLU A 26 -3.43 15.36 1.56
C GLU A 26 -2.20 15.31 2.49
N ARG A 27 -2.01 14.17 3.13
CA ARG A 27 -0.86 13.85 3.98
C ARG A 27 -0.26 12.53 3.53
N VAL A 28 1.06 12.47 3.57
CA VAL A 28 1.83 11.25 3.36
C VAL A 28 2.63 10.98 4.63
N TYR A 29 2.37 9.84 5.25
CA TYR A 29 3.11 9.35 6.41
C TYR A 29 3.87 8.09 6.03
N GLN A 30 5.19 8.19 5.87
CA GLN A 30 6.04 7.03 5.71
C GLN A 30 6.38 6.46 7.09
N VAL A 31 6.08 5.17 7.29
CA VAL A 31 6.35 4.44 8.53
C VAL A 31 7.41 3.40 8.27
N SER A 32 8.52 3.50 8.99
CA SER A 32 9.62 2.53 8.97
C SER A 32 10.07 2.19 10.39
N LEU A 33 10.83 1.10 10.55
CA LEU A 33 11.40 0.77 11.85
C LEU A 33 12.55 1.72 12.18
N TYR A 34 12.66 2.11 13.44
CA TYR A 34 13.67 3.06 13.89
C TYR A 34 15.10 2.50 13.82
N ASN A 35 15.27 1.20 14.13
CA ASN A 35 16.57 0.53 14.07
C ASN A 35 16.67 -0.33 12.81
N GLU A 36 17.71 -0.10 12.00
CA GLU A 36 18.02 -0.93 10.82
C GLU A 36 18.34 -2.39 11.20
N ASP A 37 18.86 -2.66 12.41
CA ASP A 37 19.10 -4.04 12.87
C ASP A 37 17.80 -4.80 13.20
N ASP A 38 16.69 -4.09 13.44
CA ASP A 38 15.36 -4.65 13.68
C ASP A 38 14.50 -4.72 12.42
N SER A 39 15.06 -4.35 11.24
CA SER A 39 14.43 -4.25 9.90
C SER A 39 13.94 -5.58 9.32
N SER A 40 13.35 -6.44 10.16
CA SER A 40 12.60 -7.58 9.67
C SER A 40 11.34 -7.06 8.96
N ILE A 41 11.23 -7.46 7.71
CA ILE A 41 10.03 -7.31 6.87
C ILE A 41 8.78 -7.81 7.62
N GLU A 42 8.94 -8.84 8.44
CA GLU A 42 7.89 -9.37 9.31
C GLU A 42 7.38 -8.34 10.31
N ASN A 43 8.25 -7.53 10.92
CA ASN A 43 7.85 -6.49 11.87
C ASN A 43 7.02 -5.38 11.18
N ILE A 44 7.41 -4.96 9.97
CA ILE A 44 6.64 -3.95 9.21
C ILE A 44 5.31 -4.54 8.73
N ARG A 45 5.31 -5.77 8.22
CA ARG A 45 4.07 -6.47 7.83
C ARG A 45 3.12 -6.59 9.01
N ASP A 46 3.60 -7.03 10.17
CA ASP A 46 2.79 -7.21 11.36
C ASP A 46 2.29 -5.86 11.91
N LEU A 47 3.11 -4.81 11.83
CA LEU A 47 2.69 -3.43 12.11
C LEU A 47 1.56 -2.98 11.18
N LEU A 48 1.70 -3.19 9.88
CA LEU A 48 0.68 -2.87 8.88
C LEU A 48 -0.63 -3.62 9.16
N ILE A 49 -0.58 -4.94 9.39
CA ILE A 49 -1.75 -5.75 9.68
C ILE A 49 -2.46 -5.25 10.95
N ASN A 50 -1.71 -4.94 12.01
CA ASN A 50 -2.30 -4.44 13.25
C ASN A 50 -2.88 -3.03 13.08
N PHE A 51 -2.23 -2.15 12.33
CA PHE A 51 -2.78 -0.83 11.98
C PHE A 51 -4.10 -0.97 11.21
N LEU A 52 -4.14 -1.81 10.18
CA LEU A 52 -5.35 -2.05 9.39
C LEU A 52 -6.46 -2.71 10.23
N THR A 53 -6.09 -3.61 11.14
CA THR A 53 -7.02 -4.23 12.09
C THR A 53 -7.67 -3.19 13.01
N LEU A 54 -6.91 -2.20 13.47
CA LEU A 54 -7.44 -1.10 14.29
C LEU A 54 -8.32 -0.15 13.47
N LYS A 55 -7.92 0.16 12.24
CA LYS A 55 -8.74 0.96 11.30
C LYS A 55 -10.08 0.27 11.00
N ASN A 56 -10.10 -1.08 10.98
CA ASN A 56 -11.30 -1.92 10.89
C ASN A 56 -12.28 -1.47 9.77
N GLU A 57 -11.73 -1.14 8.61
CA GLU A 57 -12.48 -0.58 7.49
C GLU A 57 -12.59 -1.61 6.36
N PHE A 58 -13.80 -2.14 6.18
CA PHE A 58 -14.10 -3.19 5.21
C PHE A 58 -15.21 -2.78 4.25
N PRO A 59 -15.19 -3.24 2.99
CA PRO A 59 -14.15 -4.11 2.41
C PRO A 59 -12.80 -3.40 2.20
N THR A 60 -11.71 -4.12 2.44
CA THR A 60 -10.35 -3.68 2.11
C THR A 60 -9.93 -4.33 0.80
N TYR A 61 -9.37 -3.56 -0.12
CA TYR A 61 -8.90 -4.03 -1.42
C TYR A 61 -7.39 -3.98 -1.48
N ILE A 62 -6.78 -5.08 -1.90
CA ILE A 62 -5.34 -5.25 -1.96
C ILE A 62 -4.97 -5.49 -3.42
N TYR A 63 -4.07 -4.66 -3.94
CA TYR A 63 -3.57 -4.74 -5.31
C TYR A 63 -2.10 -5.10 -5.27
N PHE A 64 -1.69 -6.14 -5.99
CA PHE A 64 -0.28 -6.48 -6.10
C PHE A 64 0.06 -7.04 -7.47
N GLU A 65 1.24 -6.73 -7.97
CA GLU A 65 1.78 -7.37 -9.17
C GLU A 65 2.41 -8.72 -8.78
N ALA A 66 2.15 -9.74 -9.60
CA ALA A 66 2.79 -11.05 -9.47
C ALA A 66 3.00 -11.68 -10.85
N PHE A 67 3.77 -12.78 -10.89
CA PHE A 67 4.06 -13.52 -12.13
C PHE A 67 2.81 -14.20 -12.71
N ASP A 68 2.83 -14.46 -14.02
CA ASP A 68 1.67 -15.00 -14.76
C ASP A 68 1.17 -16.36 -14.24
N ASP A 69 2.05 -17.17 -13.67
CA ASP A 69 1.79 -18.49 -13.08
C ASP A 69 1.41 -18.44 -11.59
N PHE A 70 1.40 -17.24 -10.99
CA PHE A 70 1.09 -17.09 -9.57
C PHE A 70 -0.36 -17.48 -9.22
N ASP A 71 -1.29 -17.46 -10.19
CA ASP A 71 -2.67 -17.85 -9.93
C ASP A 71 -2.85 -19.35 -9.60
N GLU A 72 -1.92 -20.20 -10.05
CA GLU A 72 -1.94 -21.65 -9.78
C GLU A 72 -1.55 -21.98 -8.33
N ASP A 73 -0.75 -21.11 -7.68
CA ASP A 73 -0.27 -21.27 -6.31
C ASP A 73 -1.20 -20.62 -5.26
N LEU A 74 -2.15 -19.80 -5.69
CA LEU A 74 -3.01 -19.04 -4.78
C LEU A 74 -4.11 -19.89 -4.13
N LYS A 75 -4.07 -19.94 -2.79
CA LYS A 75 -5.11 -20.54 -1.96
C LYS A 75 -5.68 -19.53 -0.98
N PHE A 76 -6.31 -18.49 -1.52
CA PHE A 76 -7.14 -17.58 -0.72
C PHE A 76 -8.51 -18.22 -0.42
N HIS A 77 -8.51 -19.29 0.37
CA HIS A 77 -9.74 -19.98 0.75
C HIS A 77 -10.72 -19.01 1.40
N GLY A 78 -11.85 -18.75 0.74
CA GLY A 78 -12.90 -17.88 1.26
C GLY A 78 -12.73 -16.38 0.97
N VAL A 79 -11.71 -15.97 0.19
CA VAL A 79 -11.53 -14.57 -0.21
C VAL A 79 -11.93 -14.38 -1.68
N ASP A 80 -12.55 -13.24 -1.99
CA ASP A 80 -12.87 -12.84 -3.36
C ASP A 80 -11.65 -12.19 -4.03
N PHE A 81 -11.25 -12.67 -5.21
CA PHE A 81 -10.15 -12.09 -5.98
C PHE A 81 -10.42 -12.04 -7.48
N GLN A 82 -9.78 -11.07 -8.12
CA GLN A 82 -9.85 -10.79 -9.55
C GLN A 82 -8.43 -10.56 -10.09
N ILE A 83 -8.16 -11.05 -11.30
CA ILE A 83 -6.91 -10.78 -12.02
C ILE A 83 -7.16 -9.65 -13.03
N LEU A 84 -6.36 -8.58 -12.95
CA LEU A 84 -6.39 -7.43 -13.84
C LEU A 84 -5.18 -7.48 -14.79
N LYS A 85 -5.43 -7.69 -16.09
CA LYS A 85 -4.40 -7.70 -17.13
C LYS A 85 -4.33 -6.34 -17.82
N LEU A 86 -3.62 -5.39 -17.20
CA LEU A 86 -3.53 -4.00 -17.70
C LEU A 86 -2.93 -3.90 -19.11
N GLY A 87 -1.98 -4.78 -19.46
CA GLY A 87 -1.32 -4.80 -20.78
C GLY A 87 -2.14 -5.42 -21.93
N GLN A 88 -3.27 -6.07 -21.66
CA GLN A 88 -4.14 -6.61 -22.72
C GLN A 88 -5.15 -5.58 -23.26
N ILE A 89 -5.20 -4.39 -22.66
CA ILE A 89 -6.19 -3.35 -22.97
C ILE A 89 -5.86 -2.61 -24.28
N GLU A 90 -4.63 -2.71 -24.81
CA GLU A 90 -4.25 -2.06 -26.08
C GLU A 90 -3.36 -2.93 -26.99
N ASN A 91 -3.87 -4.05 -27.51
CA ASN A 91 -3.44 -4.71 -28.77
C ASN A 91 -1.93 -4.85 -29.08
N LYS A 92 -1.04 -4.76 -28.10
CA LYS A 92 0.40 -4.90 -28.26
C LYS A 92 0.88 -5.90 -27.21
N LYS A 93 1.36 -7.03 -27.72
CA LYS A 93 2.07 -8.07 -26.98
C LYS A 93 3.33 -7.51 -26.30
N LYS A 94 3.17 -6.75 -25.22
CA LYS A 94 4.25 -6.45 -24.29
C LYS A 94 3.95 -7.18 -22.98
N ASN A 95 4.95 -7.90 -22.50
CA ASN A 95 4.92 -8.70 -21.29
C ASN A 95 4.77 -7.74 -20.09
N PHE A 96 3.54 -7.54 -19.64
CA PHE A 96 3.24 -6.84 -18.40
C PHE A 96 2.70 -7.89 -17.42
N SER A 97 3.31 -8.01 -16.24
CA SER A 97 2.84 -8.97 -15.25
C SER A 97 1.46 -8.56 -14.72
N PRO A 98 0.54 -9.50 -14.49
CA PRO A 98 -0.81 -9.17 -14.06
C PRO A 98 -0.82 -8.47 -12.69
N ILE A 99 -1.75 -7.53 -12.52
CA ILE A 99 -2.10 -7.01 -11.20
C ILE A 99 -3.25 -7.84 -10.66
N PHE A 100 -3.06 -8.44 -9.49
CA PHE A 100 -4.10 -9.11 -8.74
C PHE A 100 -4.81 -8.08 -7.88
N LYS A 101 -6.14 -8.15 -7.87
CA LYS A 101 -7.01 -7.39 -6.98
C LYS A 101 -7.71 -8.39 -6.06
N VAL A 102 -7.46 -8.31 -4.78
CA VAL A 102 -8.11 -9.14 -3.77
C VAL A 102 -9.01 -8.28 -2.90
N LYS A 103 -10.19 -8.76 -2.57
CA LYS A 103 -11.16 -8.10 -1.69
C LYS A 103 -11.27 -8.89 -0.38
N ALA A 104 -10.75 -8.31 0.69
CA ALA A 104 -10.93 -8.81 2.05
C ALA A 104 -12.18 -8.17 2.68
N GLN A 105 -13.05 -9.00 3.25
CA GLN A 105 -14.32 -8.58 3.84
C GLN A 105 -14.27 -8.45 5.37
N ASN A 106 -13.22 -9.01 5.99
CA ASN A 106 -13.02 -9.02 7.43
C ASN A 106 -11.53 -9.16 7.76
N ILE A 107 -11.21 -9.07 9.06
CA ILE A 107 -9.84 -9.10 9.59
C ILE A 107 -9.14 -10.43 9.28
N GLU A 108 -9.85 -11.56 9.31
CA GLU A 108 -9.25 -12.89 9.06
C GLU A 108 -8.83 -13.02 7.59
N GLU A 109 -9.69 -12.59 6.67
CA GLU A 109 -9.38 -12.53 5.24
C GLU A 109 -8.24 -11.55 4.96
N LEU A 110 -8.27 -10.35 5.55
CA LEU A 110 -7.23 -9.35 5.39
C LEU A 110 -5.86 -9.88 5.80
N ARG A 111 -5.78 -10.47 7.00
CA ARG A 111 -4.55 -11.09 7.51
C ARG A 111 -4.06 -12.19 6.56
N THR A 112 -4.97 -13.08 6.14
CA THR A 112 -4.65 -14.16 5.22
C THR A 112 -4.04 -13.64 3.92
N VAL A 113 -4.63 -12.60 3.32
CA VAL A 113 -4.13 -12.05 2.05
C VAL A 113 -2.78 -11.39 2.25
N VAL A 114 -2.62 -10.52 3.26
CA VAL A 114 -1.35 -9.84 3.50
C VAL A 114 -0.24 -10.85 3.82
N ASP A 115 -0.48 -11.84 4.68
CA ASP A 115 0.51 -12.87 5.03
C ASP A 115 1.01 -13.65 3.81
N GLN A 116 0.12 -13.94 2.85
CA GLN A 116 0.46 -14.70 1.64
C GLN A 116 1.12 -13.84 0.54
N THR A 117 0.89 -12.53 0.53
CA THR A 117 1.23 -11.68 -0.63
C THR A 117 2.25 -10.59 -0.32
N TYR A 118 2.51 -10.26 0.94
CA TYR A 118 3.43 -9.19 1.31
C TYR A 118 4.83 -9.38 0.70
N ASN A 119 5.24 -10.63 0.46
CA ASN A 119 6.51 -10.94 -0.19
C ASN A 119 6.65 -10.40 -1.63
N PHE A 120 5.55 -10.07 -2.31
CA PHE A 120 5.62 -9.39 -3.62
C PHE A 120 6.13 -7.95 -3.49
N ALA A 121 5.79 -7.25 -2.41
CA ALA A 121 6.36 -5.95 -2.12
C ALA A 121 7.89 -6.03 -1.91
N ILE A 122 8.38 -7.13 -1.32
CA ILE A 122 9.82 -7.40 -1.16
C ILE A 122 10.51 -7.54 -2.51
N ALA A 123 9.84 -8.12 -3.50
CA ALA A 123 10.37 -8.22 -4.87
C ALA A 123 10.34 -6.87 -5.62
N THR A 124 10.11 -5.75 -4.92
CA THR A 124 9.94 -4.39 -5.47
C THR A 124 8.79 -4.28 -6.46
N LEU A 125 7.84 -5.22 -6.38
CA LEU A 125 6.65 -5.19 -7.20
C LEU A 125 5.60 -4.27 -6.57
N PRO A 126 4.82 -3.56 -7.39
CA PRO A 126 3.68 -2.78 -6.95
C PRO A 126 2.81 -3.52 -5.93
N TYR A 127 2.60 -2.92 -4.76
CA TYR A 127 1.72 -3.44 -3.72
C TYR A 127 0.99 -2.26 -3.04
N TYR A 128 -0.33 -2.28 -3.13
CA TYR A 128 -1.18 -1.19 -2.66
C TYR A 128 -2.38 -1.72 -1.90
N ILE A 129 -2.82 -0.96 -0.89
CA ILE A 129 -4.05 -1.24 -0.15
C ILE A 129 -4.95 -0.01 -0.22
N THR A 130 -6.23 -0.23 -0.46
CA THR A 130 -7.24 0.83 -0.52
C THR A 130 -8.55 0.36 0.11
N PHE A 131 -9.34 1.33 0.55
CA PHE A 131 -10.69 1.13 1.11
C PHE A 131 -11.78 1.48 0.08
N THR A 132 -11.38 1.91 -1.11
CA THR A 132 -12.26 2.19 -2.24
C THR A 132 -12.30 1.01 -3.21
N SER A 133 -13.48 0.77 -3.80
CA SER A 133 -13.74 -0.47 -4.55
C SER A 133 -12.88 -0.68 -5.80
N ASN A 134 -12.33 0.39 -6.38
CA ASN A 134 -11.57 0.32 -7.63
C ASN A 134 -10.41 1.30 -7.59
N LEU A 135 -9.26 0.82 -8.04
CA LEU A 135 -8.07 1.61 -8.31
C LEU A 135 -7.83 1.62 -9.81
N ASN A 136 -7.73 2.82 -10.39
CA ASN A 136 -7.38 2.97 -11.80
C ASN A 136 -5.87 2.96 -11.94
N PHE A 137 -5.36 2.45 -13.06
CA PHE A 137 -3.93 2.36 -13.33
C PHE A 137 -3.61 2.95 -14.70
N ASP A 138 -2.49 3.67 -14.76
CA ASP A 138 -1.85 4.06 -16.01
C ASP A 138 -0.58 3.23 -16.24
N LEU A 139 -0.36 2.82 -17.48
CA LEU A 139 0.91 2.21 -17.88
C LEU A 139 1.90 3.31 -18.27
N ARG A 140 2.99 3.44 -17.51
CA ARG A 140 4.07 4.38 -17.83
C ARG A 140 5.30 3.63 -18.33
N LYS A 141 6.01 4.22 -19.30
CA LYS A 141 7.33 3.70 -19.71
C LYS A 141 8.32 3.89 -18.57
N TRP A 142 9.10 2.85 -18.30
CA TRP A 142 10.13 2.86 -17.28
C TRP A 142 11.43 2.28 -17.86
N THR A 143 12.57 2.60 -17.25
CA THR A 143 13.89 2.17 -17.76
C THR A 143 14.10 0.67 -17.59
N PHE A 144 13.62 0.09 -16.49
CA PHE A 144 13.55 -1.36 -16.25
C PHE A 144 12.65 -1.65 -15.03
N PRO A 145 11.53 -2.39 -15.14
CA PRO A 145 10.96 -3.01 -16.35
C PRO A 145 10.56 -1.97 -17.41
N GLU A 146 10.27 -2.39 -18.65
CA GLU A 146 9.97 -1.45 -19.76
C GLU A 146 8.70 -0.62 -19.52
N GLN A 147 7.77 -1.13 -18.70
CA GLN A 147 6.53 -0.47 -18.31
C GLN A 147 6.21 -0.80 -16.85
N VAL A 148 5.69 0.17 -16.11
CA VAL A 148 5.19 -0.01 -14.74
C VAL A 148 3.74 0.50 -14.69
N ALA A 149 2.90 -0.21 -13.94
CA ALA A 149 1.55 0.25 -13.66
C ALA A 149 1.53 1.16 -12.45
N ILE A 150 1.07 2.38 -12.67
CA ILE A 150 1.00 3.43 -11.66
C ILE A 150 -0.46 3.62 -11.27
N PRO A 151 -0.85 3.34 -10.01
CA PRO A 151 -2.20 3.59 -9.53
C PRO A 151 -2.49 5.10 -9.44
N LYS A 152 -3.77 5.42 -9.63
CA LYS A 152 -4.33 6.75 -9.40
C LYS A 152 -5.10 6.77 -8.09
N PHE A 153 -4.58 7.49 -7.10
CA PHE A 153 -5.22 7.73 -5.82
C PHE A 153 -6.18 8.91 -5.94
N ASP A 154 -7.47 8.58 -6.00
CA ASP A 154 -8.54 9.56 -6.18
C ASP A 154 -9.02 10.09 -4.83
N PHE A 155 -8.93 11.40 -4.64
CA PHE A 155 -9.32 12.11 -3.42
C PHE A 155 -10.62 12.91 -3.53
N THR A 156 -11.48 12.58 -4.53
CA THR A 156 -12.84 13.13 -4.66
C THR A 156 -13.69 12.95 -3.38
N SER A 157 -13.38 11.95 -2.56
CA SER A 157 -14.00 11.72 -1.25
C SER A 157 -12.95 11.41 -0.19
N PRO A 158 -13.22 11.68 1.11
CA PRO A 158 -12.30 11.35 2.18
C PRO A 158 -11.92 9.86 2.18
N THR A 159 -10.64 9.55 2.05
CA THR A 159 -10.12 8.17 1.98
C THR A 159 -8.63 8.12 2.33
N SER A 160 -8.13 6.90 2.48
CA SER A 160 -6.70 6.59 2.56
C SER A 160 -6.31 5.55 1.53
N TYR A 161 -5.05 5.60 1.12
CA TYR A 161 -4.35 4.61 0.33
C TYR A 161 -3.07 4.23 1.08
N ILE A 162 -2.63 3.00 0.92
CA ILE A 162 -1.35 2.55 1.46
C ILE A 162 -0.53 2.01 0.32
N TRP A 163 0.73 2.44 0.26
CA TRP A 163 1.73 1.88 -0.63
C TRP A 163 2.82 1.21 0.21
N ILE A 164 3.23 0.02 -0.20
CA ILE A 164 4.34 -0.68 0.46
C ILE A 164 5.64 -0.34 -0.27
N GLY A 165 6.56 0.23 0.48
CA GLY A 165 7.86 0.67 0.02
C GLY A 165 8.78 -0.48 -0.34
N TYR A 166 9.82 -0.16 -1.10
CA TYR A 166 10.85 -1.09 -1.57
C TYR A 166 11.34 -2.06 -0.48
N ASP A 167 11.60 -3.29 -0.89
CA ASP A 167 12.00 -4.43 -0.03
C ASP A 167 11.00 -4.74 1.11
N GLY A 168 9.82 -4.11 1.12
CA GLY A 168 8.81 -4.29 2.18
C GLY A 168 9.19 -3.65 3.51
N LEU A 169 10.18 -2.74 3.53
CA LEU A 169 10.79 -2.18 4.74
C LEU A 169 10.06 -0.96 5.32
N PHE A 170 9.09 -0.42 4.59
CA PHE A 170 8.24 0.66 5.05
C PHE A 170 6.87 0.60 4.36
N PHE A 171 5.91 1.33 4.89
CA PHE A 171 4.70 1.66 4.15
C PHE A 171 4.39 3.14 4.26
N GLU A 172 3.80 3.70 3.21
CA GLU A 172 3.24 5.04 3.23
C GLU A 172 1.73 4.96 3.45
N LEU A 173 1.21 5.77 4.37
CA LEU A 173 -0.22 6.11 4.43
C LEU A 173 -0.42 7.45 3.70
N ILE A 174 -1.12 7.41 2.58
CA ILE A 174 -1.52 8.58 1.78
C ILE A 174 -3.00 8.86 2.06
N THR A 175 -3.34 10.02 2.59
CA THR A 175 -4.70 10.25 3.12
C THR A 175 -5.14 11.70 3.04
N ASN A 176 -6.45 11.93 2.85
CA ASN A 176 -7.10 13.23 3.09
C ASN A 176 -8.16 13.12 4.21
N GLU A 177 -8.17 12.03 4.97
CA GLU A 177 -9.13 11.85 6.06
C GLU A 177 -8.87 12.87 7.18
N ALA A 178 -9.92 13.55 7.62
CA ALA A 178 -9.83 14.64 8.61
C ALA A 178 -9.07 14.24 9.90
N ARG A 179 -9.20 12.98 10.34
CA ARG A 179 -8.53 12.45 11.54
C ARG A 179 -7.01 12.28 11.38
N TYR A 180 -6.51 12.28 10.15
CA TYR A 180 -5.09 12.11 9.82
C TYR A 180 -4.47 13.38 9.22
N LEU A 181 -5.13 14.54 9.26
CA LEU A 181 -4.53 15.78 8.75
C LEU A 181 -3.41 16.33 9.63
N ASP A 182 -3.40 15.89 10.89
CA ASP A 182 -2.39 16.19 11.90
C ASP A 182 -1.69 14.89 12.30
N SER A 183 -0.36 14.92 12.41
CA SER A 183 0.44 13.73 12.74
C SER A 183 0.06 13.13 14.09
N SER A 184 -0.39 13.95 15.05
CA SER A 184 -0.90 13.45 16.34
C SER A 184 -2.16 12.60 16.20
N GLY A 185 -2.98 12.88 15.18
CA GLY A 185 -4.17 12.09 14.87
C GLY A 185 -3.81 10.72 14.32
N PHE A 186 -2.82 10.65 13.42
CA PHE A 186 -2.27 9.39 12.93
C PHE A 186 -1.61 8.56 14.03
N ILE A 187 -0.75 9.18 14.85
CA ILE A 187 -0.02 8.50 15.94
C ILE A 187 -0.98 7.84 16.96
N LYS A 188 -2.13 8.46 17.24
CA LYS A 188 -3.13 7.90 18.17
C LYS A 188 -3.78 6.60 17.68
N GLU A 189 -3.80 6.38 16.37
CA GLU A 189 -4.39 5.19 15.74
C GLU A 189 -3.36 4.07 15.53
N LEU A 190 -2.09 4.29 15.89
CA LEU A 190 -1.07 3.26 15.85
C LEU A 190 -1.29 2.21 16.96
N PRO A 191 -0.87 0.95 16.74
CA PRO A 191 -0.97 -0.08 17.76
C PRO A 191 -0.24 0.27 19.05
N ARG A 192 -0.84 -0.04 20.20
CA ARG A 192 -0.30 0.32 21.53
C ARG A 192 1.08 -0.24 21.86
N TYR A 193 1.53 -1.27 21.13
CA TYR A 193 2.86 -1.84 21.31
C TYR A 193 3.95 -1.07 20.55
N VAL A 194 3.57 -0.07 19.76
CA VAL A 194 4.46 0.78 18.97
C VAL A 194 4.94 1.94 19.82
N GLU A 195 6.23 2.22 19.73
CA GLU A 195 6.88 3.41 20.25
C GLU A 195 7.30 4.28 19.06
N VAL A 196 6.73 5.49 18.97
CA VAL A 196 7.17 6.48 17.98
C VAL A 196 8.39 7.18 18.55
N VAL A 197 9.56 6.82 18.04
CA VAL A 197 10.84 7.37 18.52
C VAL A 197 11.14 8.71 17.87
N GLU A 198 10.78 8.85 16.59
CA GLU A 198 11.09 10.02 15.80
C GLU A 198 9.93 10.38 14.87
N VAL A 199 9.66 11.69 14.74
CA VAL A 199 8.79 12.26 13.71
C VAL A 199 9.61 13.28 12.93
N ILE A 200 9.84 13.00 11.66
CA ILE A 200 10.61 13.84 10.74
C ILE A 200 9.63 14.61 9.86
N GLU A 201 9.74 15.92 9.85
CA GLU A 201 8.89 16.79 9.05
C GLU A 201 9.67 17.26 7.82
N SER A 202 9.49 16.57 6.70
CA SER A 202 10.20 16.83 5.44
C SER A 202 9.47 17.89 4.61
N TYR A 203 9.46 19.14 5.11
CA TYR A 203 9.01 20.30 4.36
C TYR A 203 10.19 20.92 3.59
N SER A 204 10.27 20.63 2.29
CA SER A 204 11.20 21.31 1.37
C SER A 204 10.87 22.80 1.15
#